data_AF-A0A8T3Z4U3-F1
#
_entry.id   AF-A0A8T3Z4U3-F1
#
_cell.length_a   1.000
_cell.length_b   1.000
_cell.length_c   1.000
_cell.angle_alpha   90.00
_cell.angle_beta   90.00
_cell.angle_gamma   90.00
#
_symmetry.space_group_name_H-M   'P 1'
#
loop_
_entity.id
_entity.type
_entity.pdbx_description
1 polymer ?
#
loop_
_entity_poly.entity_id
_entity_poly.type
_entity_poly.pdbx_seq_one_letter_code
_entity_poly.pdbx_strand_id
1 'polypeptide(L)'
;MYELFGFVAAAIAALMWGSMFVPMKRLKNPDPFHYHVIVCAGVLASSTLIALILGASLSLNPYGLFSGLIWGVGNVCNILAVKKLGLAKGMSLVLGISILTSFLWGTLFFQEQANGVLFAASGITLILLGLPMVSASKEKKVKVDLTGVMYAVVAGLVFGAIFVPAKLGNVPAADFIFPMATGIAIGGAAMFFAKVRKIAMPEVGAGLTSGLMWSIANIFGLYAISLLGIAVGFPLTQLALLFSVAWGLFFFREVRDRKTIVKIVLGAVVIILGAFALAFSKL
;
A
#
# COMPACT_ATOMS: atom_id res chain seq x y z
N MET A 1 24.48 2.79 -9.28
CA MET A 1 23.73 4.03 -9.62
C MET A 1 22.23 3.74 -9.77
N TYR A 2 21.83 2.67 -10.48
CA TYR A 2 20.42 2.28 -10.64
C TYR A 2 19.67 1.94 -9.34
N GLU A 3 20.32 1.28 -8.38
CA GLU A 3 19.72 0.95 -7.07
C GLU A 3 19.36 2.21 -6.26
N LEU A 4 20.18 3.26 -6.34
CA LEU A 4 19.90 4.53 -5.65
C LEU A 4 18.58 5.13 -6.12
N PHE A 5 18.31 5.10 -7.44
CA PHE A 5 17.02 5.52 -7.98
C PHE A 5 15.88 4.64 -7.48
N GLY A 6 16.10 3.33 -7.35
CA GLY A 6 15.14 2.40 -6.75
C GLY A 6 14.79 2.75 -5.31
N PHE A 7 15.79 3.07 -4.48
CA PHE A 7 15.57 3.46 -3.07
C PHE A 7 14.84 4.80 -2.96
N VAL A 8 15.19 5.78 -3.79
CA VAL A 8 14.49 7.07 -3.85
C VAL A 8 13.04 6.88 -4.29
N ALA A 9 12.81 6.06 -5.31
CA ALA A 9 11.46 5.73 -5.77
C ALA A 9 10.64 5.04 -4.67
N ALA A 10 11.24 4.11 -3.92
CA ALA A 10 10.58 3.46 -2.79
C ALA A 10 10.19 4.45 -1.70
N ALA A 11 11.07 5.41 -1.37
CA ALA A 11 10.79 6.46 -0.39
C ALA A 11 9.66 7.41 -0.84
N ILE A 12 9.63 7.79 -2.12
CA ILE A 12 8.54 8.62 -2.68
C ILE A 12 7.22 7.85 -2.63
N ALA A 13 7.22 6.58 -3.04
CA ALA A 13 6.04 5.72 -2.98
C ALA A 13 5.52 5.58 -1.55
N ALA A 14 6.42 5.34 -0.58
CA ALA A 14 6.10 5.27 0.83
C ALA A 14 5.45 6.57 1.33
N LEU A 15 6.04 7.73 1.03
CA LEU A 15 5.49 9.02 1.42
C LEU A 15 4.07 9.23 0.86
N MET A 16 3.88 8.95 -0.44
CA MET A 16 2.61 9.18 -1.12
C MET A 16 1.50 8.23 -0.65
N TRP A 17 1.74 6.91 -0.59
CA TRP A 17 0.76 5.96 -0.03
C TRP A 17 0.50 6.20 1.45
N GLY A 18 1.54 6.53 2.23
CA GLY A 18 1.38 6.84 3.66
C GLY A 18 0.52 8.08 3.93
N SER A 19 0.53 9.02 2.99
CA SER A 19 -0.21 10.27 3.09
C SER A 19 -1.58 10.22 2.40
N MET A 20 -1.89 9.19 1.61
CA MET A 20 -3.09 9.17 0.75
C MET A 20 -4.40 9.22 1.53
N PHE A 21 -4.45 8.85 2.81
CA PHE A 21 -5.67 8.94 3.63
C PHE A 21 -5.82 10.26 4.41
N VAL A 22 -4.83 11.16 4.34
CA VAL A 22 -4.90 12.47 5.00
C VAL A 22 -6.10 13.30 4.51
N PRO A 23 -6.41 13.37 3.19
CA PRO A 23 -7.59 14.09 2.72
C PRO A 23 -8.90 13.52 3.28
N MET A 24 -9.04 12.19 3.32
CA MET A 24 -10.21 11.51 3.91
C MET A 24 -10.42 11.91 5.38
N LYS A 25 -9.35 11.91 6.18
CA LYS A 25 -9.41 12.22 7.61
C LYS A 25 -9.86 13.65 7.93
N ARG A 26 -9.82 14.57 6.96
CA ARG A 26 -10.32 15.95 7.12
C ARG A 26 -11.83 16.07 6.92
N LEU A 27 -12.46 15.05 6.36
CA LEU A 27 -13.90 15.02 6.14
C LEU A 27 -14.64 14.66 7.43
N LYS A 28 -15.87 15.16 7.57
CA LYS A 28 -16.75 14.78 8.69
C LYS A 28 -17.44 13.47 8.34
N ASN A 29 -17.09 12.39 9.06
CA ASN A 29 -17.69 11.06 8.95
C ASN A 29 -17.83 10.54 7.50
N PRO A 30 -16.74 10.49 6.71
CA PRO A 30 -16.81 9.97 5.35
C PRO A 30 -17.17 8.47 5.38
N ASP A 31 -18.04 8.02 4.49
CA ASP A 31 -18.25 6.59 4.31
C ASP A 31 -17.05 6.00 3.53
N PRO A 32 -16.35 4.98 4.07
CA PRO A 32 -15.16 4.43 3.43
C PRO A 32 -15.40 3.84 2.04
N PHE A 33 -16.60 3.32 1.75
CA PHE A 33 -16.93 2.77 0.44
C PHE A 33 -17.25 3.87 -0.56
N HIS A 34 -17.99 4.90 -0.16
CA HIS A 34 -18.27 6.08 -1.00
C HIS A 34 -16.96 6.78 -1.39
N TYR A 35 -16.13 7.05 -0.39
CA TYR A 35 -14.82 7.66 -0.60
C TYR A 35 -13.95 6.83 -1.54
N HIS A 36 -13.97 5.50 -1.38
CA HIS A 36 -13.18 4.60 -2.21
C HIS A 36 -13.59 4.64 -3.70
N VAL A 37 -14.88 4.72 -4.03
CA VAL A 37 -15.32 4.86 -5.42
C VAL A 37 -14.73 6.11 -6.08
N ILE A 38 -14.71 7.23 -5.35
CA ILE A 38 -14.14 8.50 -5.82
C ILE A 38 -12.62 8.36 -6.00
N VAL A 39 -11.94 7.69 -5.06
CA VAL A 39 -10.51 7.38 -5.18
C VAL A 39 -10.24 6.59 -6.47
N CYS A 40 -11.03 5.56 -6.79
CA CYS A 40 -10.86 4.80 -8.03
C CYS A 40 -11.00 5.68 -9.29
N ALA A 41 -11.95 6.61 -9.31
CA ALA A 41 -12.08 7.58 -10.41
C ALA A 41 -10.85 8.51 -10.49
N GLY A 42 -10.36 8.98 -9.33
CA GLY A 42 -9.13 9.77 -9.24
C GLY A 42 -7.89 9.02 -9.72
N VAL A 43 -7.78 7.72 -9.40
CA VAL A 43 -6.70 6.85 -9.86
C VAL A 43 -6.72 6.74 -11.39
N LEU A 44 -7.88 6.50 -12.01
CA LEU A 44 -7.99 6.45 -13.47
C LEU A 44 -7.57 7.77 -14.13
N ALA A 45 -8.15 8.89 -13.67
CA ALA A 45 -7.88 10.20 -14.24
C ALA A 45 -6.38 10.56 -14.12
N SER A 46 -5.80 10.40 -12.93
CA SER A 46 -4.41 10.75 -12.69
C SER A 46 -3.41 9.78 -13.33
N SER A 47 -3.67 8.47 -13.34
CA SER A 47 -2.81 7.50 -14.03
C SER A 47 -2.83 7.70 -15.54
N THR A 48 -3.97 8.09 -16.12
CA THR A 48 -4.05 8.45 -17.55
C THR A 48 -3.18 9.67 -17.84
N LEU A 49 -3.27 10.71 -17.01
CA LEU A 49 -2.45 11.91 -17.15
C LEU A 49 -0.95 11.60 -17.00
N ILE A 50 -0.58 10.80 -16.00
CA ILE A 50 0.83 10.38 -15.79
C ILE A 50 1.33 9.58 -16.99
N ALA A 51 0.52 8.64 -17.52
CA ALA A 51 0.90 7.87 -18.70
C ALA A 51 1.17 8.79 -19.92
N LEU A 52 0.30 9.79 -20.14
CA LEU A 52 0.49 10.79 -21.21
C LEU A 52 1.76 11.62 -21.01
N ILE A 53 2.03 12.08 -19.79
CA ILE A 53 3.25 12.86 -19.46
C ILE A 53 4.52 12.04 -19.72
N LEU A 54 4.48 10.74 -19.42
CA LEU A 54 5.61 9.82 -19.63
C LEU A 54 5.73 9.31 -21.08
N GLY A 55 4.80 9.67 -21.97
CA GLY A 55 4.75 9.13 -23.33
C GLY A 55 4.45 7.63 -23.39
N ALA A 56 3.81 7.09 -22.34
CA ALA A 56 3.48 5.67 -22.23
C ALA A 56 2.23 5.31 -23.06
N SER A 57 2.10 4.03 -23.40
CA SER A 57 0.96 3.52 -24.15
C SER A 57 -0.31 3.52 -23.31
N LEU A 58 -1.40 4.08 -23.86
CA LEU A 58 -2.74 3.92 -23.29
C LEU A 58 -3.42 2.61 -23.73
N SER A 59 -2.64 1.61 -24.13
CA SER A 59 -3.17 0.32 -24.52
C SER A 59 -3.48 -0.52 -23.29
N LEU A 60 -4.62 -1.21 -23.32
CA LEU A 60 -4.93 -2.18 -22.29
C LEU A 60 -4.08 -3.44 -22.49
N ASN A 61 -3.54 -3.96 -21.38
CA ASN A 61 -2.92 -5.27 -21.34
C ASN A 61 -3.54 -6.11 -20.21
N PRO A 62 -3.60 -7.44 -20.36
CA PRO A 62 -4.27 -8.31 -19.40
C PRO A 62 -3.61 -8.27 -18.01
N TYR A 63 -2.29 -8.08 -17.94
CA TYR A 63 -1.54 -8.05 -16.67
C TYR A 63 -1.93 -6.87 -15.78
N GLY A 64 -1.95 -5.67 -16.35
CA GLY A 64 -2.38 -4.45 -15.66
C GLY A 64 -3.85 -4.53 -15.29
N LEU A 65 -4.71 -4.89 -16.25
CA LEU A 65 -6.15 -4.98 -16.00
C LEU A 65 -6.48 -5.96 -14.88
N PHE A 66 -5.88 -7.16 -14.90
CA PHE A 66 -6.03 -8.16 -13.86
C PHE A 66 -5.54 -7.65 -12.49
N SER A 67 -4.35 -7.04 -12.45
CA SER A 67 -3.80 -6.43 -11.23
C SER A 67 -4.75 -5.39 -10.62
N GLY A 68 -5.32 -4.53 -11.45
CA GLY A 68 -6.28 -3.51 -11.00
C GLY A 68 -7.58 -4.11 -10.44
N LEU A 69 -8.11 -5.16 -11.10
CA LEU A 69 -9.31 -5.85 -10.64
C LEU A 69 -9.10 -6.55 -9.29
N ILE A 70 -7.99 -7.29 -9.14
CA ILE A 70 -7.68 -7.97 -7.86
C ILE A 70 -7.41 -6.94 -6.76
N TRP A 71 -6.76 -5.81 -7.08
CA TRP A 71 -6.53 -4.74 -6.11
C TRP A 71 -7.83 -4.23 -5.49
N GLY A 72 -8.90 -4.09 -6.30
CA GLY A 72 -10.23 -3.73 -5.80
C GLY A 72 -10.77 -4.72 -4.76
N VAL A 73 -10.62 -6.02 -5.00
CA VAL A 73 -11.00 -7.08 -4.04
C VAL A 73 -10.19 -6.96 -2.75
N GLY A 74 -8.86 -6.81 -2.87
CA GLY A 74 -7.97 -6.62 -1.72
C GLY A 74 -8.36 -5.40 -0.89
N ASN A 75 -8.73 -4.30 -1.54
CA ASN A 75 -9.12 -3.08 -0.84
C ASN A 75 -10.48 -3.21 -0.12
N VAL A 76 -11.47 -3.91 -0.69
CA VAL A 76 -12.70 -4.23 0.04
C VAL A 76 -12.41 -5.07 1.27
N CYS A 77 -11.62 -6.13 1.13
CA CYS A 77 -11.21 -6.97 2.25
C CYS A 77 -10.45 -6.16 3.30
N ASN A 78 -9.58 -5.24 2.90
CA ASN A 78 -8.86 -4.37 3.83
C ASN A 78 -9.81 -3.48 4.65
N ILE A 79 -10.80 -2.83 4.00
CA ILE A 79 -11.82 -2.03 4.70
C ILE A 79 -12.59 -2.89 5.70
N LEU A 80 -12.99 -4.10 5.31
CA LEU A 80 -13.74 -5.02 6.18
C LEU A 80 -12.88 -5.55 7.34
N ALA A 81 -11.60 -5.83 7.10
CA ALA A 81 -10.64 -6.23 8.12
C ALA A 81 -10.47 -5.14 9.18
N VAL A 82 -10.26 -3.89 8.75
CA VAL A 82 -10.15 -2.74 9.67
C VAL A 82 -11.43 -2.51 10.45
N LYS A 83 -12.61 -2.62 9.82
CA LYS A 83 -13.91 -2.49 10.52
C LYS A 83 -14.10 -3.55 11.62
N LYS A 84 -13.60 -4.77 11.42
CA LYS A 84 -13.77 -5.90 12.35
C LYS A 84 -12.67 -6.01 13.41
N LEU A 85 -11.42 -5.76 13.03
CA LEU A 85 -10.26 -5.94 13.89
C LEU A 85 -9.78 -4.66 14.57
N GLY A 86 -10.29 -3.50 14.15
CA GLY A 86 -9.72 -2.21 14.49
C GLY A 86 -8.58 -1.83 13.54
N LEU A 87 -8.30 -0.53 13.44
CA LEU A 87 -7.29 0.02 12.55
C LEU A 87 -5.89 -0.53 12.86
N ALA A 88 -5.56 -0.61 14.14
CA ALA A 88 -4.27 -1.07 14.64
C ALA A 88 -3.94 -2.50 14.18
N LYS A 89 -4.77 -3.44 14.64
CA LYS A 89 -4.58 -4.86 14.38
C LYS A 89 -4.83 -5.21 12.91
N GLY A 90 -5.86 -4.62 12.31
CA GLY A 90 -6.21 -4.84 10.90
C GLY A 90 -5.07 -4.45 9.97
N MET A 91 -4.57 -3.21 10.07
CA MET A 91 -3.49 -2.74 9.19
C MET A 91 -2.18 -3.48 9.44
N SER A 92 -1.81 -3.76 10.70
CA SER A 92 -0.60 -4.51 11.00
C SER A 92 -0.61 -5.91 10.37
N LEU A 93 -1.76 -6.59 10.39
CA LEU A 93 -1.90 -7.91 9.77
C LEU A 93 -1.84 -7.83 8.25
N VAL A 94 -2.61 -6.93 7.64
CA VAL A 94 -2.62 -6.75 6.18
C VAL A 94 -1.21 -6.45 5.66
N LEU A 95 -0.54 -5.45 6.24
CA LEU A 95 0.79 -5.04 5.80
C LEU A 95 1.84 -6.12 6.03
N GLY A 96 1.81 -6.80 7.19
CA GLY A 96 2.75 -7.88 7.47
C GLY A 96 2.62 -9.03 6.46
N ILE A 97 1.40 -9.41 6.13
CA ILE A 97 1.12 -10.46 5.14
C ILE A 97 1.52 -9.98 3.73
N SER A 98 1.27 -8.72 3.37
CA SER A 98 1.69 -8.18 2.06
C SER A 98 3.20 -8.19 1.88
N ILE A 99 3.95 -7.76 2.90
CA ILE A 99 5.41 -7.77 2.89
C ILE A 99 5.92 -9.20 2.70
N LEU A 100 5.44 -10.15 3.50
CA LEU A 100 5.81 -11.56 3.37
C LEU A 100 5.44 -12.13 2.00
N THR A 101 4.24 -11.84 1.50
CA THR A 101 3.78 -12.35 0.22
C THR A 101 4.66 -11.85 -0.92
N SER A 102 4.95 -10.54 -0.96
CA SER A 102 5.84 -9.96 -1.97
C SER A 102 7.26 -10.53 -1.90
N PHE A 103 7.78 -10.73 -0.69
CA PHE A 103 9.09 -11.31 -0.44
C PHE A 103 9.18 -12.76 -0.95
N LEU A 104 8.15 -13.57 -0.68
CA LEU A 104 8.08 -14.96 -1.13
C LEU A 104 7.93 -15.05 -2.65
N TRP A 105 7.11 -14.20 -3.28
CA TRP A 105 7.05 -14.12 -4.74
C TRP A 105 8.40 -13.78 -5.35
N GLY A 106 9.09 -12.78 -4.80
CA GLY A 106 10.40 -12.37 -5.31
C GLY A 106 11.48 -13.45 -5.15
N THR A 107 11.57 -14.04 -3.95
CA THR A 107 12.62 -15.01 -3.63
C THR A 107 12.35 -16.41 -4.17
N LEU A 108 11.15 -16.96 -4.00
CA LEU A 108 10.85 -18.35 -4.37
C LEU A 108 10.45 -18.52 -5.83
N PHE A 109 9.70 -17.56 -6.38
CA PHE A 109 9.19 -17.68 -7.75
C PHE A 109 10.10 -16.95 -8.75
N PHE A 110 10.40 -15.67 -8.52
CA PHE A 110 11.26 -14.89 -9.41
C PHE A 110 12.75 -15.11 -9.17
N GLN A 111 13.12 -15.89 -8.15
CA GLN A 111 14.51 -16.24 -7.83
C GLN A 111 15.41 -14.99 -7.71
N GLU A 112 14.83 -13.90 -7.18
CA GLU A 112 15.57 -12.66 -6.93
C GLU A 112 16.56 -12.90 -5.79
N GLN A 113 17.84 -13.01 -6.15
CA GLN A 113 18.90 -13.21 -5.17
C GLN A 113 19.11 -11.91 -4.38
N ALA A 114 18.98 -11.99 -3.05
CA ALA A 114 19.56 -11.00 -2.16
C ALA A 114 21.03 -11.40 -1.95
N ASN A 115 21.97 -10.46 -2.15
CA ASN A 115 23.41 -10.71 -1.98
C ASN A 115 23.74 -11.14 -0.54
N GLY A 116 22.89 -10.78 0.41
CA GLY A 116 22.94 -11.23 1.80
C GLY A 116 21.60 -11.74 2.31
N VAL A 117 21.37 -13.05 2.23
CA VAL A 117 20.14 -13.70 2.74
C VAL A 117 19.89 -13.39 4.22
N LEU A 118 20.94 -13.30 5.03
CA LEU A 118 20.85 -12.92 6.44
C LEU A 118 20.37 -11.47 6.62
N PHE A 119 20.83 -10.54 5.78
CA PHE A 119 20.38 -9.15 5.80
C PHE A 119 18.92 -9.02 5.34
N ALA A 120 18.53 -9.79 4.32
CA ALA A 120 17.15 -9.84 3.86
C ALA A 120 16.20 -10.41 4.94
N ALA A 121 16.56 -11.56 5.52
CA ALA A 121 15.77 -12.20 6.57
C ALA A 121 15.65 -11.31 7.81
N SER A 122 16.77 -10.78 8.31
CA SER A 122 16.76 -9.87 9.47
C SER A 122 15.98 -8.59 9.19
N GLY A 123 16.10 -8.03 7.98
CA GLY A 123 15.34 -6.85 7.57
C GLY A 123 13.83 -7.07 7.60
N ILE A 124 13.36 -8.16 6.99
CA ILE A 124 11.94 -8.54 7.02
C ILE A 124 11.47 -8.80 8.45
N THR A 125 12.23 -9.57 9.24
CA THR A 125 11.88 -9.85 10.64
C THR A 125 11.74 -8.57 11.46
N LEU A 126 12.69 -7.65 11.36
CA LEU A 126 12.65 -6.37 12.09
C LEU A 126 11.43 -5.53 11.66
N ILE A 127 11.17 -5.41 10.35
CA ILE A 127 9.98 -4.69 9.88
C ILE A 127 8.71 -5.29 10.49
N LEU A 128 8.55 -6.61 10.41
CA LEU A 128 7.36 -7.31 10.95
C LEU A 128 7.21 -7.15 12.46
N LEU A 129 8.31 -7.14 13.23
CA LEU A 129 8.28 -6.91 14.67
C LEU A 129 7.88 -5.47 15.03
N GLY A 130 8.25 -4.50 14.19
CA GLY A 130 7.91 -3.10 14.42
C GLY A 130 6.47 -2.75 14.03
N LEU A 131 5.84 -3.45 13.08
CA LEU A 131 4.47 -3.15 12.61
C LEU A 131 3.44 -3.09 13.75
N PRO A 132 3.35 -4.06 14.69
CA PRO A 132 2.40 -4.00 15.80
C PRO A 132 2.70 -2.89 16.82
N MET A 133 3.96 -2.45 16.90
CA MET A 133 4.38 -1.38 17.80
C MET A 133 3.92 -0.01 17.30
N VAL A 134 4.11 0.23 16.00
CA VAL A 134 3.70 1.46 15.31
C VAL A 134 2.19 1.54 15.14
N SER A 135 1.54 0.40 14.93
CA SER A 135 0.09 0.34 14.77
C SER A 135 -0.66 0.43 16.10
N ALA A 136 0.00 0.63 17.25
CA ALA A 136 -0.63 0.49 18.55
C ALA A 136 -1.76 1.51 18.82
N SER A 137 -3.00 1.03 18.94
CA SER A 137 -4.13 1.77 19.52
C SER A 137 -4.41 1.28 20.95
N LYS A 138 -5.05 2.14 21.77
CA LYS A 138 -5.66 1.70 23.04
C LYS A 138 -6.95 0.93 22.74
N GLU A 139 -6.84 -0.27 22.20
CA GLU A 139 -8.00 -1.13 22.00
C GLU A 139 -8.36 -1.88 23.29
N LYS A 140 -9.67 -1.92 23.59
CA LYS A 140 -10.21 -2.87 24.57
C LYS A 140 -9.83 -4.28 24.12
N LYS A 141 -9.57 -5.21 25.04
CA LYS A 141 -9.37 -6.63 24.70
C LYS A 141 -10.65 -7.17 24.02
N VAL A 142 -10.72 -7.11 22.70
CA VAL A 142 -11.80 -7.72 21.91
C VAL A 142 -11.43 -9.16 21.61
N LYS A 143 -12.40 -10.09 21.69
CA LYS A 143 -12.21 -11.47 21.21
C LYS A 143 -11.73 -11.45 19.77
N VAL A 144 -10.89 -12.42 19.40
CA VAL A 144 -10.37 -12.53 18.03
C VAL A 144 -11.54 -12.76 17.05
N ASP A 145 -11.84 -11.79 16.20
CA ASP A 145 -12.79 -11.95 15.09
C ASP A 145 -12.09 -12.68 13.93
N LEU A 146 -12.37 -13.98 13.79
CA LEU A 146 -11.78 -14.83 12.75
C LEU A 146 -12.15 -14.35 11.33
N THR A 147 -13.35 -13.78 11.15
CA THR A 147 -13.76 -13.22 9.85
C THR A 147 -12.90 -12.01 9.51
N GLY A 148 -12.63 -11.16 10.51
CA GLY A 148 -11.72 -10.03 10.36
C GLY A 148 -10.31 -10.46 9.96
N VAL A 149 -9.80 -11.54 10.58
CA VAL A 149 -8.48 -12.13 10.24
C VAL A 149 -8.48 -12.66 8.80
N MET A 150 -9.53 -13.38 8.39
CA MET A 150 -9.64 -13.89 7.01
C MET A 150 -9.62 -12.76 5.98
N TYR A 151 -10.33 -11.66 6.22
CA TYR A 151 -10.27 -10.49 5.34
C TYR A 151 -8.87 -9.86 5.30
N ALA A 152 -8.18 -9.79 6.45
CA ALA A 152 -6.82 -9.27 6.51
C ALA A 152 -5.84 -10.15 5.71
N VAL A 153 -6.00 -11.47 5.77
CA VAL A 153 -5.20 -12.43 4.99
C VAL A 153 -5.43 -12.23 3.50
N VAL A 154 -6.69 -12.18 3.04
CA VAL A 154 -6.99 -11.98 1.62
C VAL A 154 -6.43 -10.65 1.12
N ALA A 155 -6.67 -9.56 1.85
CA ALA A 155 -6.12 -8.25 1.51
C ALA A 155 -4.58 -8.26 1.46
N GLY A 156 -3.96 -8.89 2.47
CA GLY A 156 -2.52 -9.03 2.57
C GLY A 156 -1.91 -9.75 1.37
N LEU A 157 -2.46 -10.92 1.02
CA LEU A 157 -2.04 -11.73 -0.11
C LEU A 157 -2.19 -10.98 -1.44
N VAL A 158 -3.33 -10.33 -1.64
CA VAL A 158 -3.59 -9.53 -2.85
C VAL A 158 -2.59 -8.38 -2.95
N PHE A 159 -2.46 -7.57 -1.90
CA PHE A 159 -1.56 -6.41 -1.92
C PHE A 159 -0.10 -6.78 -2.07
N GLY A 160 0.36 -7.90 -1.51
CA GLY A 160 1.72 -8.38 -1.74
C GLY A 160 1.94 -8.95 -3.15
N ALA A 161 0.88 -9.25 -3.90
CA ALA A 161 0.94 -9.85 -5.22
C ALA A 161 0.53 -8.88 -6.36
N ILE A 162 0.05 -7.66 -6.07
CA ILE A 162 -0.50 -6.76 -7.11
C ILE A 162 0.49 -6.43 -8.24
N PHE A 163 1.80 -6.48 -8.00
CA PHE A 163 2.81 -6.20 -9.02
C PHE A 163 3.42 -7.45 -9.66
N VAL A 164 3.05 -8.65 -9.19
CA VAL A 164 3.48 -9.93 -9.79
C VAL A 164 3.06 -10.02 -11.27
N PRO A 165 1.82 -9.64 -11.68
CA PRO A 165 1.43 -9.64 -13.09
C PRO A 165 2.33 -8.77 -13.98
N ALA A 166 2.74 -7.59 -13.50
CA ALA A 166 3.63 -6.70 -14.26
C ALA A 166 4.94 -7.41 -14.62
N LYS A 167 5.49 -8.13 -13.64
CA LYS A 167 6.74 -8.88 -13.79
C LYS A 167 6.58 -10.14 -14.64
N LEU A 168 5.48 -10.88 -14.49
CA LEU A 168 5.17 -12.04 -15.34
C LEU A 168 5.04 -11.65 -16.83
N GLY A 169 4.45 -10.50 -17.10
CA GLY A 169 4.29 -9.99 -18.47
C GLY A 169 5.48 -9.20 -19.00
N ASN A 170 6.55 -9.02 -18.21
CA ASN A 170 7.65 -8.10 -18.52
C ASN A 170 7.16 -6.70 -18.98
N VAL A 171 6.06 -6.22 -18.38
CA VAL A 171 5.43 -4.96 -18.76
C VAL A 171 6.22 -3.80 -18.14
N PRO A 172 6.69 -2.83 -18.94
CA PRO A 172 7.34 -1.64 -18.40
C PRO A 172 6.45 -0.91 -17.39
N ALA A 173 7.06 -0.33 -16.35
CA ALA A 173 6.34 0.37 -15.27
C ALA A 173 5.36 1.43 -15.81
N ALA A 174 5.79 2.22 -16.80
CA ALA A 174 4.99 3.28 -17.40
C ALA A 174 3.80 2.76 -18.24
N ASP A 175 3.93 1.60 -18.89
CA ASP A 175 2.85 1.00 -19.67
C ASP A 175 1.88 0.17 -18.81
N PHE A 176 2.23 -0.08 -17.54
CA PHE A 176 1.40 -0.83 -16.61
C PHE A 176 0.36 0.04 -15.88
N ILE A 177 0.64 1.33 -15.67
CA ILE A 177 -0.18 2.20 -14.82
C ILE A 177 -1.59 2.44 -15.35
N PHE A 178 -1.76 2.68 -16.65
CA PHE A 178 -3.06 2.93 -17.26
C PHE A 178 -3.98 1.69 -17.25
N PRO A 179 -3.53 0.50 -17.70
CA PRO A 179 -4.37 -0.71 -17.63
C PRO A 179 -4.70 -1.11 -16.18
N MET A 180 -3.76 -0.95 -15.25
CA MET A 180 -4.04 -1.18 -13.82
C MET A 180 -5.09 -0.21 -13.30
N ALA A 181 -4.97 1.08 -13.60
CA ALA A 181 -5.95 2.08 -13.19
C ALA A 181 -7.34 1.83 -13.80
N THR A 182 -7.39 1.30 -15.03
CA THR A 182 -8.64 0.88 -15.68
C THR A 182 -9.29 -0.28 -14.91
N GLY A 183 -8.52 -1.29 -14.50
CA GLY A 183 -9.03 -2.39 -13.68
C GLY A 183 -9.56 -1.92 -12.32
N ILE A 184 -8.84 -0.99 -11.68
CA ILE A 184 -9.27 -0.35 -10.42
C ILE A 184 -10.59 0.40 -10.61
N ALA A 185 -10.73 1.15 -11.70
CA ALA A 185 -11.94 1.90 -12.01
C ALA A 185 -13.14 0.99 -12.27
N ILE A 186 -12.95 -0.15 -12.94
CA ILE A 186 -14.00 -1.16 -13.13
C ILE A 186 -14.46 -1.70 -11.77
N GLY A 187 -13.53 -2.03 -10.87
CA GLY A 187 -13.85 -2.46 -9.50
C GLY A 187 -14.60 -1.38 -8.71
N GLY A 188 -14.17 -0.13 -8.82
CA GLY A 188 -14.86 1.02 -8.21
C GLY A 188 -16.27 1.24 -8.77
N ALA A 189 -16.46 1.13 -10.08
CA ALA A 189 -17.76 1.24 -10.72
C ALA A 189 -18.71 0.11 -10.28
N ALA A 190 -18.23 -1.13 -10.24
CA ALA A 190 -19.01 -2.26 -9.74
C ALA A 190 -19.50 -2.02 -8.29
N MET A 191 -18.62 -1.49 -7.43
CA MET A 191 -18.97 -1.12 -6.06
C MET A 191 -19.98 0.02 -5.99
N PHE A 192 -19.85 1.02 -6.87
CA PHE A 192 -20.78 2.15 -6.94
C PHE A 192 -22.21 1.68 -7.20
N PHE A 193 -22.40 0.83 -8.20
CA PHE A 193 -23.72 0.28 -8.56
C PHE A 193 -24.27 -0.67 -7.48
N ALA A 194 -23.39 -1.41 -6.79
CA ALA A 194 -23.79 -2.35 -5.75
C ALA A 194 -24.18 -1.68 -4.43
N LYS A 195 -23.49 -0.62 -3.98
CA LYS A 195 -23.61 -0.10 -2.61
C LYS A 195 -23.79 1.41 -2.43
N VAL A 196 -23.24 2.23 -3.32
CA VAL A 196 -23.08 3.67 -3.04
C VAL A 196 -24.24 4.49 -3.60
N ARG A 197 -24.62 4.29 -4.87
CA ARG A 197 -25.74 4.93 -5.61
C ARG A 197 -25.83 6.47 -5.58
N LYS A 198 -25.12 7.20 -4.71
CA LYS A 198 -25.07 8.67 -4.59
C LYS A 198 -23.66 9.12 -4.17
N ILE A 199 -23.16 10.19 -4.79
CA ILE A 199 -21.84 10.78 -4.51
C ILE A 199 -22.04 12.07 -3.71
N ALA A 200 -21.30 12.23 -2.60
CA ALA A 200 -21.29 13.45 -1.83
C ALA A 200 -20.19 14.41 -2.32
N MET A 201 -20.57 15.61 -2.76
CA MET A 201 -19.63 16.61 -3.31
C MET A 201 -18.42 16.94 -2.42
N PRO A 202 -18.54 17.04 -1.07
CA PRO A 202 -17.39 17.29 -0.20
C PRO A 202 -16.31 16.20 -0.26
N GLU A 203 -16.69 14.96 -0.59
CA GLU A 203 -15.78 13.82 -0.68
C GLU A 203 -15.02 13.80 -2.02
N VAL A 204 -15.56 14.45 -3.06
CA VAL A 204 -15.00 14.42 -4.42
C VAL A 204 -13.58 14.96 -4.45
N GLY A 205 -13.36 16.19 -3.96
CA GLY A 205 -12.03 16.80 -3.99
C GLY A 205 -10.99 16.00 -3.19
N ALA A 206 -11.38 15.52 -2.00
CA ALA A 206 -10.51 14.72 -1.16
C ALA A 206 -10.22 13.33 -1.75
N GLY A 207 -11.20 12.69 -2.38
CA GLY A 207 -11.01 11.39 -3.03
C GLY A 207 -10.16 11.48 -4.29
N LEU A 208 -10.36 12.51 -5.12
CA LEU A 208 -9.53 12.76 -6.30
C LEU A 208 -8.07 13.05 -5.92
N THR A 209 -7.85 13.83 -4.86
CA THR A 209 -6.50 14.09 -4.32
C THR A 209 -5.82 12.79 -3.90
N SER A 210 -6.54 11.92 -3.19
CA SER A 210 -6.01 10.63 -2.77
C SER A 210 -5.77 9.67 -3.93
N GLY A 211 -6.61 9.73 -4.98
CA GLY A 211 -6.37 9.01 -6.22
C GLY A 211 -5.08 9.44 -6.90
N LEU A 212 -4.82 10.75 -7.00
CA LEU A 212 -3.57 11.29 -7.51
C LEU A 212 -2.36 10.82 -6.68
N MET A 213 -2.45 10.92 -5.36
CA MET A 213 -1.38 10.45 -4.46
C MET A 213 -1.12 8.95 -4.64
N TRP A 214 -2.18 8.15 -4.79
CA TRP A 214 -2.05 6.72 -5.07
C TRP A 214 -1.38 6.46 -6.41
N SER A 215 -1.73 7.19 -7.48
CA SER A 215 -1.14 6.98 -8.80
C SER A 215 0.33 7.40 -8.87
N ILE A 216 0.71 8.49 -8.18
CA ILE A 216 2.12 8.86 -8.00
C ILE A 216 2.85 7.75 -7.23
N ALA A 217 2.29 7.28 -6.11
CA ALA A 217 2.89 6.19 -5.35
C ALA A 217 3.04 4.92 -6.20
N ASN A 218 2.05 4.62 -7.05
CA ASN A 218 2.03 3.42 -7.87
C ASN A 218 3.13 3.43 -8.94
N ILE A 219 3.33 4.55 -9.65
CA ILE A 219 4.41 4.62 -10.65
C ILE A 219 5.80 4.53 -10.00
N PHE A 220 6.03 5.24 -8.89
CA PHE A 220 7.29 5.15 -8.15
C PHE A 220 7.48 3.78 -7.49
N GLY A 221 6.41 3.13 -7.04
CA GLY A 221 6.45 1.78 -6.51
C GLY A 221 6.83 0.75 -7.57
N LEU A 222 6.29 0.88 -8.79
CA LEU A 222 6.67 0.05 -9.93
C LEU A 222 8.13 0.25 -10.32
N TYR A 223 8.64 1.48 -10.30
CA TYR A 223 10.07 1.75 -10.52
C TYR A 223 10.96 1.19 -9.39
N ALA A 224 10.53 1.30 -8.13
CA ALA A 224 11.24 0.69 -7.02
C ALA A 224 11.35 -0.83 -7.20
N ILE A 225 10.28 -1.48 -7.63
CA ILE A 225 10.23 -2.93 -7.87
C ILE A 225 11.03 -3.33 -9.11
N SER A 226 11.00 -2.54 -10.19
CA SER A 226 11.79 -2.84 -11.39
C SER A 226 13.29 -2.73 -11.16
N LEU A 227 13.71 -1.83 -10.27
CA LEU A 227 15.14 -1.59 -9.97
C LEU A 227 15.67 -2.43 -8.79
N LEU A 228 14.86 -2.69 -7.77
CA LEU A 228 15.29 -3.41 -6.56
C LEU A 228 14.76 -4.86 -6.50
N GLY A 229 13.85 -5.24 -7.40
CA GLY A 229 13.10 -6.49 -7.30
C GLY A 229 11.88 -6.38 -6.38
N ILE A 230 10.93 -7.29 -6.53
CA ILE A 230 9.71 -7.31 -5.72
C ILE A 230 10.00 -7.77 -4.28
N ALA A 231 11.06 -8.57 -4.07
CA ALA A 231 11.45 -9.04 -2.75
C ALA A 231 11.93 -7.91 -1.82
N VAL A 232 12.58 -6.89 -2.37
CA VAL A 232 13.15 -5.78 -1.59
C VAL A 232 12.39 -4.47 -1.84
N GLY A 233 12.06 -4.17 -3.09
CA GLY A 233 11.37 -2.93 -3.45
C GLY A 233 10.01 -2.78 -2.78
N PHE A 234 9.14 -3.80 -2.85
CA PHE A 234 7.79 -3.69 -2.27
C PHE A 234 7.80 -3.54 -0.74
N PRO A 235 8.58 -4.32 0.04
CA PRO A 235 8.67 -4.07 1.48
C PRO A 235 9.14 -2.65 1.85
N LEU A 236 10.07 -2.08 1.08
CA LEU A 236 10.53 -0.70 1.31
C LEU A 236 9.44 0.34 1.00
N THR A 237 8.56 0.12 0.03
CA THR A 237 7.41 1.01 -0.17
C THR A 237 6.40 0.94 0.98
N GLN A 238 6.35 -0.18 1.72
CA GLN A 238 5.45 -0.35 2.87
C GLN A 238 5.85 0.47 4.10
N LEU A 239 7.01 1.15 4.06
CA LEU A 239 7.35 2.21 5.01
C LEU A 239 6.35 3.37 5.00
N ALA A 240 5.42 3.38 4.03
CA ALA A 240 4.20 4.19 4.04
C ALA A 240 3.50 4.25 5.40
N LEU A 241 3.49 3.15 6.16
CA LEU A 241 2.89 3.13 7.50
C LEU A 241 3.52 4.16 8.43
N LEU A 242 4.84 4.38 8.36
CA LEU A 242 5.54 5.36 9.20
C LEU A 242 5.04 6.78 8.92
N PHE A 243 4.86 7.13 7.65
CA PHE A 243 4.29 8.43 7.26
C PHE A 243 2.83 8.57 7.71
N SER A 244 2.04 7.52 7.55
CA SER A 244 0.64 7.51 7.99
C SER A 244 0.51 7.76 9.49
N VAL A 245 1.37 7.12 10.29
CA VAL A 245 1.41 7.32 11.74
C VAL A 245 1.99 8.68 12.11
N ALA A 246 2.98 9.19 11.38
CA ALA A 246 3.49 10.54 11.59
C ALA A 246 2.39 11.60 11.43
N TRP A 247 1.53 11.48 10.40
CA TRP A 247 0.35 12.34 10.26
C TRP A 247 -0.61 12.22 11.46
N GLY A 248 -0.87 10.99 11.93
CA GLY A 248 -1.69 10.74 13.12
C GLY A 248 -1.13 11.37 14.40
N LEU A 249 0.19 11.31 14.59
CA LEU A 249 0.87 11.86 15.77
C LEU A 249 0.99 13.38 15.75
N PHE A 250 1.55 13.95 14.67
CA PHE A 250 1.95 15.36 14.65
C PHE A 250 0.83 16.28 14.17
N PHE A 251 0.08 15.87 13.15
CA PHE A 251 -0.95 16.71 12.53
C PHE A 251 -2.32 16.52 13.18
N PHE A 252 -2.82 15.28 13.24
CA PHE A 252 -4.13 14.98 13.84
C PHE A 252 -4.10 14.86 15.36
N ARG A 253 -2.90 14.65 15.95
CA ARG A 253 -2.69 14.52 17.40
C ARG A 253 -3.61 13.48 18.05
N GLU A 254 -3.78 12.35 17.36
CA GLU A 254 -4.68 11.24 17.74
C GLU A 254 -4.18 10.49 18.98
N VAL A 255 -2.87 10.43 19.18
CA VAL A 255 -2.24 9.80 20.33
C VAL A 255 -1.56 10.87 21.18
N ARG A 256 -2.05 11.05 22.41
CA ARG A 256 -1.46 11.97 23.41
C ARG A 256 -0.81 11.25 24.58
N ASP A 257 -0.96 9.93 24.66
CA ASP A 257 -0.41 9.12 25.73
C ASP A 257 1.09 8.90 25.53
N ARG A 258 1.91 9.32 26.51
CA ARG A 258 3.38 9.22 26.43
C ARG A 258 3.87 7.78 26.25
N LYS A 259 3.23 6.80 26.90
CA LYS A 259 3.64 5.38 26.78
C LYS A 259 3.36 4.86 25.37
N THR A 260 2.20 5.19 24.81
CA THR A 260 1.88 4.83 23.42
C THR A 260 2.81 5.53 22.42
N ILE A 261 3.12 6.82 22.62
CA ILE A 261 4.06 7.55 21.76
C ILE A 261 5.45 6.90 21.79
N VAL A 262 5.99 6.59 22.97
CA VAL A 262 7.30 5.92 23.11
C VAL A 262 7.30 4.57 22.39
N LYS A 263 6.22 3.78 22.53
CA LYS A 263 6.08 2.49 21.84
C LYS A 263 6.08 2.66 20.31
N ILE A 264 5.38 3.67 19.79
CA ILE A 264 5.34 3.98 18.36
C ILE A 264 6.73 4.39 17.87
N VAL A 265 7.43 5.27 18.60
CA VAL A 265 8.79 5.72 18.23
C VAL A 265 9.77 4.55 18.21
N LEU A 266 9.76 3.69 19.23
CA LEU A 266 10.59 2.48 19.27
C LEU A 266 10.26 1.55 18.10
N GLY A 267 8.97 1.35 17.82
CA GLY A 267 8.53 0.57 16.66
C GLY A 267 9.05 1.13 15.34
N ALA A 268 8.98 2.46 15.18
CA ALA A 268 9.46 3.13 13.99
C ALA A 268 10.97 2.96 13.80
N VAL A 269 11.76 3.06 14.89
CA VAL A 269 13.20 2.79 14.87
C VAL A 269 13.47 1.35 14.43
N VAL A 270 12.75 0.37 14.97
CA VAL A 270 12.89 -1.05 14.60
C VAL A 270 12.56 -1.27 13.11
N ILE A 271 11.49 -0.66 12.59
CA ILE A 271 11.14 -0.72 11.17
C ILE A 271 12.24 -0.09 10.30
N ILE A 272 12.77 1.07 10.69
CA ILE A 272 13.82 1.77 9.94
C ILE A 272 15.11 0.94 9.90
N LEU A 273 15.53 0.35 11.02
CA LEU A 273 16.67 -0.57 11.07
C LEU A 273 16.45 -1.79 10.17
N GLY A 274 15.23 -2.35 10.18
CA GLY A 274 14.86 -3.45 9.28
C GLY A 274 14.90 -3.04 7.81
N ALA A 275 14.44 -1.84 7.48
CA ALA A 275 14.51 -1.29 6.13
C ALA A 275 15.96 -1.11 5.65
N PHE A 276 16.85 -0.60 6.51
CA PHE A 276 18.27 -0.50 6.19
C PHE A 276 18.88 -1.89 5.96
N ALA A 277 18.66 -2.84 6.86
CA ALA A 277 19.15 -4.21 6.68
C ALA A 277 18.64 -4.83 5.37
N LEU A 278 17.35 -4.64 5.06
CA LEU A 278 16.77 -5.13 3.80
C LEU A 278 17.36 -4.42 2.57
N ALA A 279 17.59 -3.10 2.62
CA ALA A 279 18.22 -2.35 1.55
C ALA A 279 19.68 -2.80 1.31
N PHE A 280 20.46 -3.00 2.38
CA PHE A 280 21.82 -3.53 2.30
C PHE A 280 21.88 -4.94 1.70
N SER A 281 20.81 -5.72 1.77
CA SER A 281 20.77 -7.04 1.13
C SER A 281 20.81 -6.97 -0.40
N LYS A 282 20.63 -5.77 -0.99
CA LYS A 282 20.72 -5.51 -2.43
C LYS A 282 21.97 -4.77 -2.89
N LEU A 283 22.74 -4.23 -1.95
CA LEU A 283 24.07 -3.68 -2.23
C LEU A 283 25.10 -4.81 -2.29
#